data_AF-A0A5Q6S3N8-F1
#
_entry.id   AF-A0A5Q6S3N8-F1
#
_cell.length_a   1.000
_cell.length_b   1.000
_cell.length_c   1.000
_cell.angle_alpha   90.00
_cell.angle_beta   90.00
_cell.angle_gamma   90.00
#
_symmetry.space_group_name_H-M   'P 1'
#
loop_
_entity.id
_entity.type
_entity.pdbx_description
1 polymer ?
#
loop_
_entity_poly.entity_id
_entity_poly.type
_entity_poly.pdbx_seq_one_letter_code
_entity_poly.pdbx_strand_id
1 'polypeptide(L)'
;MKDLTGLTADALDKEQIDQLHAATLQVSGNCFELKKLCATVLVAAGTLIATLSDRELDQALFVGGLVVVLVFWTADAQSYYIQAKLRGRMKELQQTRARRIADLHGYVADGVGIPINLPPARWRRIRHAFFNASMLYYFLVAGVLMSAWVAYGRGLIR
;
A
#
# COMPACT_ATOMS: atom_id res chain seq x y z
N MET A 1 35.89 -16.50 -22.30
CA MET A 1 34.79 -17.47 -22.10
C MET A 1 34.23 -17.22 -20.71
N LYS A 2 33.03 -16.65 -20.60
CA LYS A 2 32.38 -16.41 -19.30
C LYS A 2 31.92 -17.77 -18.78
N ASP A 3 32.42 -18.15 -17.60
CA ASP A 3 32.11 -19.42 -16.93
C ASP A 3 30.59 -19.64 -16.87
N LEU A 4 30.09 -20.62 -17.62
CA LEU A 4 28.67 -21.05 -17.64
C LEU A 4 28.32 -21.92 -16.42
N THR A 5 29.30 -22.19 -15.55
CA THR A 5 29.20 -22.99 -14.33
C THR A 5 28.30 -22.37 -13.25
N GLY A 6 27.93 -21.09 -13.37
CA GLY A 6 26.99 -20.39 -12.47
C GLY A 6 25.56 -20.27 -12.98
N LEU A 7 25.26 -20.67 -14.23
CA LEU A 7 23.95 -20.43 -14.86
C LEU A 7 23.02 -21.64 -14.69
N THR A 8 22.70 -21.98 -13.45
CA THR A 8 21.70 -23.01 -13.17
C THR A 8 20.30 -22.39 -13.14
N ALA A 9 19.27 -23.17 -13.47
CA ALA A 9 17.87 -22.72 -13.34
C ALA A 9 17.57 -22.24 -11.91
N ASP A 10 18.25 -22.82 -10.92
CA ASP A 10 18.15 -22.43 -9.53
C ASP A 10 18.81 -21.06 -9.25
N ALA A 11 19.98 -20.78 -9.82
CA ALA A 11 20.61 -19.46 -9.72
C ALA A 11 19.74 -18.36 -10.35
N LEU A 12 19.13 -18.64 -11.50
CA LEU A 12 18.22 -17.70 -12.17
C LEU A 12 16.94 -17.44 -11.34
N ASP A 13 16.33 -18.49 -10.78
CA ASP A 13 15.15 -18.32 -9.92
C ASP A 13 15.49 -17.54 -8.63
N LYS A 14 16.72 -17.67 -8.11
CA LYS A 14 17.20 -16.87 -6.96
C LYS A 14 17.26 -15.40 -7.31
N GLU A 15 17.92 -15.08 -8.40
CA GLU A 15 18.06 -13.71 -8.88
C GLU A 15 16.69 -13.06 -9.10
N GLN A 16 15.73 -13.79 -9.68
CA GLN A 16 14.36 -13.30 -9.85
C GLN A 16 13.64 -13.06 -8.52
N ILE A 17 13.80 -13.94 -7.54
CA ILE A 17 13.22 -13.76 -6.20
C ILE A 17 13.81 -12.52 -5.53
N ASP A 18 15.13 -12.32 -5.62
CA ASP A 18 15.81 -11.16 -5.04
C ASP A 18 15.33 -9.85 -5.69
N GLN A 19 15.18 -9.83 -7.02
CA GLN A 19 14.60 -8.70 -7.74
C GLN A 19 13.15 -8.40 -7.33
N LEU A 20 12.32 -9.43 -7.20
CA LEU A 20 10.93 -9.27 -6.75
C LEU A 20 10.83 -8.79 -5.30
N HIS A 21 11.74 -9.25 -4.43
CA HIS A 21 11.83 -8.79 -3.05
C HIS A 21 12.23 -7.32 -2.98
N ALA A 22 13.28 -6.92 -3.71
CA ALA A 22 13.71 -5.53 -3.82
C ALA A 22 12.58 -4.62 -4.34
N ALA A 23 11.88 -5.04 -5.40
CA ALA A 23 10.72 -4.32 -5.92
C ALA A 23 9.58 -4.22 -4.89
N THR A 24 9.32 -5.28 -4.13
CA THR A 24 8.31 -5.31 -3.07
C THR A 24 8.64 -4.32 -1.95
N LEU A 25 9.91 -4.24 -1.54
CA LEU A 25 10.40 -3.30 -0.54
C LEU A 25 10.29 -1.86 -1.04
N GLN A 26 10.69 -1.59 -2.28
CA GLN A 26 10.57 -0.27 -2.89
C GLN A 26 9.12 0.21 -2.92
N VAL A 27 8.19 -0.65 -3.35
CA VAL A 27 6.75 -0.32 -3.34
C VAL A 27 6.27 -0.06 -1.92
N SER A 28 6.72 -0.84 -0.93
CA SER A 28 6.39 -0.59 0.48
C SER A 28 6.89 0.77 0.99
N GLY A 29 8.12 1.14 0.61
CA GLY A 29 8.70 2.44 0.91
C GLY A 29 7.88 3.57 0.29
N ASN A 30 7.52 3.44 -0.98
CA ASN A 30 6.68 4.42 -1.67
C ASN A 30 5.30 4.59 -1.00
N CYS A 31 4.69 3.52 -0.50
CA CYS A 31 3.43 3.59 0.26
C CYS A 31 3.57 4.41 1.56
N PHE A 32 4.73 4.34 2.22
CA PHE A 32 5.01 5.13 3.41
C PHE A 32 5.27 6.60 3.05
N GLU A 33 6.03 6.85 1.98
CA GLU A 33 6.25 8.22 1.46
C GLU A 33 4.93 8.89 1.05
N LEU A 34 4.02 8.17 0.38
CA LEU A 34 2.69 8.68 0.04
C LEU A 34 1.88 9.11 1.27
N LYS A 35 1.95 8.37 2.38
CA LYS A 35 1.27 8.74 3.62
C LYS A 35 1.87 9.99 4.24
N LYS A 36 3.20 10.11 4.26
CA LYS A 36 3.87 11.33 4.71
C LYS A 36 3.49 12.53 3.85
N LEU A 37 3.52 12.36 2.53
CA LEU A 37 3.11 13.41 1.58
C LEU A 37 1.64 13.81 1.77
N CYS A 38 0.75 12.86 2.03
CA CYS A 38 -0.65 13.16 2.36
C CYS A 38 -0.73 14.07 3.59
N ALA A 39 -0.01 13.76 4.67
CA ALA A 39 0.03 14.60 5.88
C ALA A 39 0.55 16.01 5.58
N THR A 40 1.65 16.12 4.82
CA THR A 40 2.23 17.43 4.48
C THR A 40 1.30 18.25 3.59
N VAL A 41 0.63 17.62 2.62
CA VAL A 41 -0.32 18.30 1.73
C VAL A 41 -1.55 18.75 2.50
N LEU A 42 -2.05 17.95 3.45
CA LEU A 42 -3.18 18.35 4.30
C LEU A 42 -2.86 19.59 5.14
N VAL A 43 -1.66 19.65 5.76
CA VAL A 43 -1.23 20.81 6.54
C VAL A 43 -1.07 22.05 5.66
N ALA A 44 -0.43 21.90 4.50
CA ALA A 44 -0.23 23.00 3.56
C ALA A 44 -1.57 23.52 3.01
N ALA A 45 -2.44 22.63 2.52
CA ALA A 45 -3.75 22.98 2.00
C ALA A 45 -4.64 23.61 3.09
N GLY A 46 -4.61 23.06 4.31
CA GLY A 46 -5.36 23.60 5.43
C GLY A 46 -4.93 25.02 5.79
N THR A 47 -3.61 25.26 5.85
CA THR A 47 -3.05 26.61 6.08
C THR A 47 -3.46 27.59 4.98
N LEU A 48 -3.43 27.14 3.72
CA LEU A 48 -3.78 27.98 2.57
C LEU A 48 -5.26 28.36 2.60
N ILE A 49 -6.15 27.38 2.79
CA ILE A 49 -7.60 27.61 2.88
C ILE A 49 -7.92 28.52 4.06
N ALA A 50 -7.34 28.26 5.24
CA ALA A 50 -7.56 29.10 6.42
C ALA A 50 -7.09 30.55 6.18
N THR A 51 -5.94 30.74 5.51
CA THR A 51 -5.42 32.08 5.22
C THR A 51 -6.27 32.83 4.21
N LEU A 52 -6.81 32.13 3.21
CA LEU A 52 -7.68 32.71 2.18
C LEU A 52 -9.12 32.97 2.68
N SER A 53 -9.51 32.34 3.79
CA SER A 53 -10.86 32.48 4.39
C SER A 53 -10.85 33.39 5.62
N ASP A 54 -9.91 34.33 5.72
CA ASP A 54 -9.75 35.23 6.88
C ASP A 54 -9.68 34.51 8.24
N ARG A 55 -9.17 33.27 8.24
CA ARG A 55 -9.08 32.35 9.38
C ARG A 55 -10.42 31.88 9.96
N GLU A 56 -11.51 32.04 9.24
CA GLU A 56 -12.79 31.42 9.57
C GLU A 56 -12.81 29.96 9.09
N LEU A 57 -13.43 29.05 9.87
CA LEU A 57 -13.68 27.70 9.37
C LEU A 57 -14.77 27.76 8.29
N ASP A 58 -14.41 27.27 7.10
CA ASP A 58 -15.33 27.06 5.99
C ASP A 58 -15.47 25.57 5.66
N GLN A 59 -16.62 25.18 5.12
CA GLN A 59 -16.89 23.84 4.60
C GLN A 59 -15.86 23.40 3.55
N ALA A 60 -15.30 24.35 2.80
CA ALA A 60 -14.22 24.10 1.85
C ALA A 60 -12.99 23.41 2.48
N LEU A 61 -12.67 23.70 3.75
CA LEU A 61 -11.57 23.09 4.48
C LEU A 61 -11.79 21.57 4.66
N PHE A 62 -13.01 21.19 5.05
CA PHE A 62 -13.37 19.79 5.28
C PHE A 62 -13.47 19.02 3.97
N VAL A 63 -14.18 19.57 2.99
CA VAL A 63 -14.35 18.94 1.67
C VAL A 63 -13.00 18.81 0.97
N GLY A 64 -12.19 19.87 0.96
CA GLY A 64 -10.85 19.85 0.40
C GLY A 64 -9.94 18.82 1.08
N GLY A 65 -9.96 18.76 2.42
CA GLY A 65 -9.23 17.75 3.18
C GLY A 65 -9.64 16.31 2.82
N LEU A 66 -10.95 16.05 2.72
CA LEU A 66 -11.45 14.72 2.34
C LEU A 66 -11.06 14.35 0.90
N VAL A 67 -11.10 15.30 -0.03
CA VAL A 67 -10.64 15.09 -1.42
C VAL A 67 -9.16 14.70 -1.44
N VAL A 68 -8.30 15.41 -0.69
CA VAL A 68 -6.87 15.07 -0.58
C VAL A 68 -6.70 13.64 -0.04
N VAL A 69 -7.38 13.29 1.06
CA VAL A 69 -7.32 11.95 1.65
C VAL A 69 -7.75 10.88 0.64
N LEU A 70 -8.84 11.10 -0.10
CA LEU A 70 -9.34 10.16 -1.10
C LEU A 70 -8.34 9.94 -2.25
N VAL A 71 -7.74 11.01 -2.77
CA VAL A 71 -6.74 10.90 -3.84
C VAL A 71 -5.54 10.07 -3.37
N PHE A 72 -4.97 10.39 -2.21
CA PHE A 72 -3.83 9.63 -1.68
C PHE A 72 -4.19 8.20 -1.31
N TRP A 73 -5.39 7.96 -0.77
CA TRP A 73 -5.89 6.61 -0.49
C TRP A 73 -5.96 5.76 -1.76
N THR A 74 -6.46 6.32 -2.88
CA THR A 74 -6.51 5.58 -4.15
C THR A 74 -5.12 5.26 -4.70
N ALA A 75 -4.17 6.20 -4.61
CA ALA A 75 -2.78 5.99 -5.05
C ALA A 75 -2.07 4.91 -4.22
N ASP A 76 -2.31 4.90 -2.90
CA ASP A 76 -1.73 3.90 -2.01
C ASP A 76 -2.39 2.52 -2.20
N ALA A 77 -3.70 2.47 -2.45
CA ALA A 77 -4.40 1.23 -2.79
C ALA A 77 -3.85 0.58 -4.08
N GLN A 78 -3.52 1.39 -5.10
CA GLN A 78 -2.85 0.90 -6.31
C GLN A 78 -1.46 0.34 -6.01
N SER A 79 -0.68 1.03 -5.19
CA SER A 79 0.66 0.58 -4.77
C SER A 79 0.58 -0.75 -4.02
N TYR A 80 -0.36 -0.88 -3.09
CA TYR A 80 -0.60 -2.14 -2.38
C TYR A 80 -1.02 -3.27 -3.31
N TYR A 81 -1.86 -3.00 -4.32
CA TYR A 81 -2.24 -4.01 -5.31
C TYR A 81 -1.02 -4.54 -6.08
N ILE A 82 -0.10 -3.65 -6.47
CA ILE A 82 1.18 -4.04 -7.10
C ILE A 82 2.01 -4.87 -6.14
N GLN A 83 2.12 -4.46 -4.87
CA GLN A 83 2.85 -5.21 -3.83
C GLN A 83 2.30 -6.64 -3.68
N ALA A 84 0.98 -6.81 -3.67
CA ALA A 84 0.35 -8.12 -3.61
C ALA A 84 0.69 -8.98 -4.84
N LYS A 85 0.72 -8.39 -6.04
CA LYS A 85 1.10 -9.09 -7.28
C LYS A 85 2.55 -9.55 -7.26
N LEU A 86 3.48 -8.71 -6.80
CA LEU A 86 4.90 -9.05 -6.67
C LEU A 86 5.11 -10.20 -5.69
N ARG A 87 4.47 -10.12 -4.52
CA ARG A 87 4.47 -11.20 -3.52
C ARG A 87 3.90 -12.51 -4.04
N GLY A 88 2.80 -12.44 -4.81
CA GLY A 88 2.23 -13.61 -5.47
C GLY A 88 3.22 -14.29 -6.43
N ARG A 89 3.89 -13.51 -7.28
CA ARG A 89 4.89 -14.04 -8.23
C ARG A 89 6.11 -14.65 -7.53
N MET A 90 6.57 -14.01 -6.46
CA MET A 90 7.67 -14.52 -5.64
C MET A 90 7.32 -15.89 -5.02
N LYS A 91 6.09 -16.05 -4.53
CA LYS A 91 5.59 -17.34 -4.00
C LYS A 91 5.55 -18.44 -5.07
N GLU A 92 5.09 -18.13 -6.29
CA GLU A 92 5.10 -19.10 -7.40
C GLU A 92 6.51 -19.60 -7.74
N LEU A 93 7.50 -18.70 -7.76
CA LEU A 93 8.90 -19.07 -8.01
C LEU A 93 9.47 -19.92 -6.86
N GLN A 94 9.22 -19.53 -5.61
CA GLN A 94 9.64 -20.31 -4.43
C GLN A 94 9.04 -21.72 -4.44
N GLN A 95 7.76 -21.87 -4.77
CA GLN A 95 7.10 -23.17 -4.90
C GLN A 95 7.69 -24.00 -6.06
N THR A 96 8.02 -23.35 -7.18
CA THR A 96 8.65 -24.01 -8.33
C THR A 96 10.02 -24.56 -7.96
N ARG A 97 10.84 -23.79 -7.22
CA ARG A 97 12.14 -24.26 -6.71
C ARG A 97 11.99 -25.39 -5.72
N ALA A 98 11.06 -25.28 -4.77
CA ALA A 98 10.79 -26.31 -3.78
C ALA A 98 10.42 -27.66 -4.42
N ARG A 99 9.62 -27.64 -5.51
CA ARG A 99 9.25 -28.85 -6.26
C ARG A 99 10.41 -29.51 -7.00
N ARG A 100 11.49 -28.79 -7.31
CA ARG A 100 12.69 -29.34 -7.96
C ARG A 100 13.63 -30.04 -6.98
N ILE A 101 13.45 -29.85 -5.68
CA ILE A 101 14.27 -30.46 -4.63
C ILE A 101 13.47 -31.61 -4.01
N ALA A 102 13.94 -32.84 -4.21
CA ALA A 102 13.22 -34.07 -3.86
C ALA A 102 12.86 -34.21 -2.36
N ASP A 103 13.62 -33.58 -1.47
CA ASP A 103 13.39 -33.59 -0.01
C ASP A 103 12.43 -32.49 0.50
N LEU A 104 11.99 -31.58 -0.38
CA LEU A 104 11.04 -30.51 -0.01
C LEU A 104 9.62 -30.78 -0.51
N HIS A 105 9.26 -32.04 -0.77
CA HIS A 105 7.87 -32.43 -1.03
C HIS A 105 6.99 -32.01 0.16
N GLY A 106 6.18 -30.97 -0.03
CA GLY A 106 5.32 -30.40 1.02
C GLY A 106 5.78 -29.05 1.58
N TYR A 107 6.91 -28.50 1.12
CA TYR A 107 7.30 -27.13 1.48
C TYR A 107 6.30 -26.12 0.91
N VAL A 108 5.48 -25.57 1.79
CA VAL A 108 4.66 -24.40 1.48
C VAL A 108 5.54 -23.18 1.68
N ALA A 109 5.89 -22.52 0.56
CA ALA A 109 6.52 -21.21 0.59
C ALA A 109 5.54 -20.16 1.16
N ASP A 110 5.36 -20.17 2.48
CA ASP A 110 4.76 -19.10 3.23
C ASP A 110 5.91 -18.35 3.90
N GLY A 111 6.44 -17.35 3.20
CA GLY A 111 7.51 -16.51 3.73
C GLY A 111 7.21 -16.05 5.15
N VAL A 112 8.13 -16.31 6.08
CA VAL A 112 8.09 -15.87 7.49
C VAL A 112 6.72 -16.08 8.19
N GLY A 113 5.96 -17.11 7.82
CA GLY A 113 4.70 -17.48 8.47
C GLY A 113 3.53 -16.51 8.25
N ILE A 114 3.60 -15.57 7.31
CA ILE A 114 2.46 -14.73 6.95
C ILE A 114 1.76 -15.37 5.74
N PRO A 115 0.56 -15.96 5.89
CA PRO A 115 -0.15 -16.56 4.77
C PRO A 115 -0.52 -15.47 3.76
N ILE A 116 0.17 -15.47 2.62
CA ILE A 116 -0.19 -14.61 1.48
C ILE A 116 -1.34 -15.30 0.74
N ASN A 117 -2.53 -15.29 1.34
CA ASN A 117 -3.75 -15.73 0.69
C ASN A 117 -4.21 -14.63 -0.26
N LEU A 118 -3.66 -14.60 -1.48
CA LEU A 118 -4.27 -13.77 -2.53
C LEU A 118 -5.66 -14.33 -2.82
N PRO A 119 -6.74 -13.56 -2.63
CA PRO A 119 -8.06 -14.07 -2.92
C PRO A 119 -8.17 -14.42 -4.42
N PRO A 120 -8.87 -15.52 -4.74
CA PRO A 120 -8.93 -16.06 -6.10
C PRO A 120 -9.71 -15.13 -7.06
N ALA A 121 -10.71 -14.40 -6.55
CA ALA A 121 -11.52 -13.49 -7.35
C ALA A 121 -10.88 -12.11 -7.52
N ARG A 122 -10.83 -11.60 -8.76
CA ARG A 122 -10.33 -10.27 -9.12
C ARG A 122 -10.94 -9.15 -8.26
N TRP A 123 -12.26 -9.18 -8.08
CA TRP A 123 -12.98 -8.21 -7.24
C TRP A 123 -12.58 -8.26 -5.77
N ARG A 124 -12.37 -9.46 -5.23
CA ARG A 124 -11.96 -9.65 -3.84
C ARG A 124 -10.51 -9.16 -3.63
N ARG A 125 -9.66 -9.28 -4.65
CA ARG A 125 -8.29 -8.73 -4.65
C ARG A 125 -8.27 -7.21 -4.67
N ILE A 126 -9.13 -6.59 -5.49
CA ILE A 126 -9.29 -5.13 -5.53
C ILE A 126 -9.82 -4.64 -4.17
N ARG A 127 -10.90 -5.23 -3.65
CA ARG A 127 -11.44 -4.85 -2.33
C ARG A 127 -10.39 -4.97 -1.23
N HIS A 128 -9.59 -6.04 -1.23
CA HIS A 128 -8.51 -6.20 -0.26
C HIS A 128 -7.44 -5.10 -0.39
N ALA A 129 -7.16 -4.62 -1.61
CA ALA A 129 -6.20 -3.53 -1.81
C ALA A 129 -6.71 -2.19 -1.27
N PHE A 130 -8.02 -1.92 -1.35
CA PHE A 130 -8.63 -0.69 -0.84
C PHE A 130 -8.91 -0.72 0.68
N PHE A 131 -9.10 -1.90 1.26
CA PHE A 131 -9.48 -2.08 2.67
C PHE A 131 -8.51 -2.99 3.44
N ASN A 132 -7.21 -2.82 3.22
CA ASN A 132 -6.18 -3.50 4.03
C ASN A 132 -5.77 -2.66 5.25
N ALA A 133 -5.03 -3.28 6.16
CA ALA A 133 -4.54 -2.63 7.38
C ALA A 133 -3.65 -1.40 7.12
N SER A 134 -2.91 -1.34 6.01
CA SER A 134 -2.11 -0.16 5.64
C SER A 134 -2.98 1.07 5.34
N MET A 135 -4.24 0.85 4.92
CA MET A 135 -5.20 1.92 4.63
C MET A 135 -5.84 2.53 5.87
N LEU A 136 -5.63 1.93 7.06
CA LEU A 136 -6.17 2.41 8.33
C LEU A 136 -5.82 3.88 8.58
N TYR A 137 -4.62 4.32 8.18
CA TYR A 137 -4.19 5.70 8.25
C TYR A 137 -5.20 6.66 7.61
N TYR A 138 -5.64 6.38 6.37
CA TYR A 138 -6.57 7.26 5.66
C TYR A 138 -7.96 7.26 6.29
N PHE A 139 -8.42 6.13 6.81
CA PHE A 139 -9.70 6.06 7.52
C PHE A 139 -9.67 6.83 8.83
N LEU A 140 -8.55 6.81 9.57
CA LEU A 140 -8.38 7.62 10.78
C LEU A 140 -8.40 9.12 10.44
N VAL A 141 -7.64 9.54 9.44
CA VAL A 141 -7.60 10.96 9.02
C VAL A 141 -8.97 11.41 8.51
N ALA A 142 -9.63 10.62 7.66
CA ALA A 142 -10.99 10.90 7.20
C ALA A 142 -11.98 10.96 8.37
N GLY A 143 -11.87 10.06 9.35
CA GLY A 143 -12.71 10.03 10.54
C GLY A 143 -12.57 11.31 11.37
N VAL A 144 -11.34 11.83 11.53
CA VAL A 144 -11.07 13.11 12.20
C VAL A 144 -11.65 14.29 11.41
N LEU A 145 -11.50 14.32 10.08
CA LEU A 145 -12.09 15.37 9.25
C LEU A 145 -13.62 15.35 9.31
N MET A 146 -14.23 14.16 9.26
CA MET A 146 -15.67 13.99 9.34
C MET A 146 -16.21 14.40 10.73
N SER A 147 -15.53 14.03 11.81
CA SER A 147 -15.96 14.43 13.16
C SER A 147 -15.86 15.94 13.36
N ALA A 148 -14.80 16.57 12.85
CA ALA A 148 -14.64 18.02 12.87
C ALA A 148 -15.71 18.72 12.00
N TRP A 149 -16.00 18.21 10.81
CA TRP A 149 -17.06 18.76 9.96
C TRP A 149 -18.44 18.69 10.61
N VAL A 150 -18.74 17.56 11.27
CA VAL A 150 -19.97 17.38 12.04
C VAL A 150 -20.04 18.32 13.24
N ALA A 151 -18.92 18.56 13.94
CA ALA A 151 -18.85 19.52 15.05
C ALA A 151 -19.09 20.96 14.56
N TYR A 152 -18.51 21.32 13.41
CA TYR A 152 -18.71 22.61 12.75
C TYR A 152 -20.18 22.80 12.34
N GLY A 153 -20.79 21.81 11.69
CA GLY A 153 -22.20 21.85 11.30
C GLY A 153 -23.18 21.96 12.48
N ARG A 154 -22.75 21.53 13.69
CA ARG A 154 -23.50 21.72 14.95
C ARG A 154 -23.17 23.02 15.68
N GLY A 155 -22.26 23.84 15.17
CA GLY A 155 -21.81 25.08 15.79
C GLY A 155 -20.97 24.90 17.06
N LEU A 156 -20.41 23.70 17.29
CA LEU A 156 -19.50 23.43 18.41
C LEU A 156 -18.11 24.06 18.22
N ILE A 157 -17.73 24.28 16.95
CA ILE A 157 -16.50 24.97 16.54
C ILE A 157 -16.88 26.01 15.47
N ARG A 158 -16.17 27.15 15.47
CA ARG A 158 -16.34 28.28 14.54
C ARG A 158 -14.97 28.72 14.03
#